data_AF-A0A4R1G2M8-F1
#
_entry.id   AF-A0A4R1G2M8-F1
#
_cell.length_a   1.000
_cell.length_b   1.000
_cell.length_c   1.000
_cell.angle_alpha   90.00
_cell.angle_beta   90.00
_cell.angle_gamma   90.00
#
_symmetry.space_group_name_H-M   'P 1'
#
loop_
_entity.id
_entity.type
_entity.pdbx_description
1 polymer ?
#
loop_
_entity_poly.entity_id
_entity_poly.type
_entity_poly.pdbx_seq_one_letter_code
_entity_poly.pdbx_strand_id
1 'polypeptide(L)'
;MKRAGTAIVIAGFAVVGLVGCDSGESTSKGATSTAKPVLWNPCTEIPDAALTAAGVDPATEEKGVAGVPQPGWEICGWMAPKYGLTVYTSAKSLAEFEAKPGNADFADTTVAGRPARKFRVAGDSRNLICDVVFETRDGVVQLEVMNRASLDGLEEPCVYLNSAASALVPTFPR
;
A
#
# COMPACT_ATOMS: atom_id res chain seq x y z
N MET A 1 -37.51 -31.65 -31.03
CA MET A 1 -38.07 -30.29 -31.16
C MET A 1 -37.32 -29.55 -32.26
N LYS A 2 -38.08 -29.15 -33.30
CA LYS A 2 -37.86 -28.17 -34.39
C LYS A 2 -36.53 -27.37 -34.32
N ARG A 3 -35.60 -27.55 -35.28
CA ARG A 3 -35.42 -26.85 -36.59
C ARG A 3 -34.94 -25.38 -36.50
N ALA A 4 -33.83 -25.11 -37.20
CA ALA A 4 -33.45 -23.94 -38.02
C ALA A 4 -31.95 -23.63 -37.79
N GLY A 5 -31.05 -23.65 -38.78
CA GLY A 5 -30.97 -22.75 -39.95
C GLY A 5 -30.00 -21.60 -39.58
N THR A 6 -28.99 -21.17 -40.32
CA THR A 6 -28.89 -21.02 -41.78
C THR A 6 -27.41 -20.76 -42.13
N ALA A 7 -26.91 -21.40 -43.18
CA ALA A 7 -25.63 -21.09 -43.81
C ALA A 7 -25.77 -19.82 -44.68
N ILE A 8 -24.78 -18.93 -44.63
CA ILE A 8 -24.61 -17.87 -45.63
C ILE A 8 -23.23 -18.03 -46.24
N VAL A 9 -23.23 -18.43 -47.51
CA VAL A 9 -22.12 -18.32 -48.45
C VAL A 9 -22.38 -17.05 -49.25
N ILE A 10 -21.44 -16.10 -49.25
CA ILE A 10 -21.36 -15.07 -50.29
C ILE A 10 -19.90 -14.96 -50.75
N ALA A 11 -19.72 -15.43 -51.98
CA ALA A 11 -18.91 -14.94 -53.09
C ALA A 11 -17.59 -14.22 -52.79
N GLY A 12 -16.54 -14.75 -53.40
CA GLY A 12 -15.19 -14.20 -53.37
C GLY A 12 -15.00 -12.95 -54.22
N PHE A 13 -13.83 -12.36 -54.01
CA PHE A 13 -13.09 -11.58 -54.99
C PHE A 13 -11.63 -11.99 -54.89
N ALA A 14 -11.16 -12.74 -55.89
CA ALA A 14 -9.74 -12.87 -56.17
C ALA A 14 -9.34 -11.64 -57.00
N VAL A 15 -8.43 -10.83 -56.47
CA VAL A 15 -7.67 -9.88 -57.28
C VAL A 15 -6.20 -10.19 -57.04
N VAL A 16 -5.57 -10.76 -58.07
CA VAL A 16 -4.12 -10.92 -58.17
C VAL A 16 -3.56 -9.57 -58.63
N GLY A 17 -2.55 -9.05 -57.93
CA GLY A 17 -1.87 -7.82 -58.30
C GLY A 17 -0.53 -7.63 -57.57
N LEU A 18 0.54 -8.05 -58.25
CA LEU A 18 1.88 -7.46 -58.35
C LEU A 18 2.68 -7.04 -57.09
N VAL A 19 3.90 -7.59 -57.04
CA VAL A 19 5.08 -7.13 -56.31
C VAL A 19 5.20 -5.60 -56.20
N GLY A 20 5.38 -5.11 -54.98
CA GLY A 20 5.80 -3.74 -54.66
C GLY A 20 6.54 -3.74 -53.32
N CYS A 21 7.85 -3.51 -53.36
CA CYS A 21 8.63 -3.10 -52.20
C CYS A 21 8.27 -1.64 -51.94
N ASP A 22 7.56 -1.35 -50.87
CA ASP A 22 7.36 0.03 -50.40
C ASP A 22 7.44 0.08 -48.88
N SER A 23 8.19 1.07 -48.43
CA SER A 23 8.55 1.29 -47.03
C SER A 23 7.42 2.09 -46.40
N GLY A 24 6.60 1.48 -45.56
CA GLY A 24 5.42 2.18 -45.06
C GLY A 24 4.78 1.55 -43.84
N GLU A 25 5.07 2.17 -42.70
CA GLU A 25 4.16 2.31 -41.56
C GLU A 25 3.77 1.03 -40.80
N SER A 26 4.75 0.52 -40.05
CA SER A 26 4.46 -0.20 -38.80
C SER A 26 3.65 0.75 -37.89
N THR A 27 2.32 0.66 -37.97
CA THR A 27 1.42 1.24 -36.98
C THR A 27 1.73 0.55 -35.66
N SER A 28 2.68 1.12 -34.92
CA SER A 28 2.96 0.74 -33.55
C SER A 28 1.65 0.98 -32.79
N LYS A 29 0.90 -0.09 -32.53
CA LYS A 29 -0.07 -0.11 -31.44
C LYS A 29 0.74 0.21 -30.20
N GLY A 30 0.78 1.49 -29.85
CA GLY A 30 1.33 1.95 -28.60
C GLY A 30 0.60 1.18 -27.51
N ALA A 31 1.27 0.17 -26.97
CA ALA A 31 0.90 -0.39 -25.70
C ALA A 31 1.04 0.77 -24.72
N THR A 32 -0.08 1.39 -24.34
CA THR A 32 -0.13 2.20 -23.14
C THR A 32 0.21 1.24 -22.02
N SER A 33 1.49 1.14 -21.69
CA SER A 33 1.92 0.55 -20.44
C SER A 33 1.27 1.43 -19.38
N THR A 34 0.19 0.94 -18.78
CA THR A 34 -0.39 1.55 -17.59
C THR A 34 0.68 1.41 -16.52
N ALA A 35 1.60 2.38 -16.45
CA ALA A 35 2.60 2.43 -15.42
C ALA A 35 1.86 2.35 -14.09
N LYS A 36 2.28 1.42 -13.22
CA LYS A 36 1.68 1.32 -11.90
C LYS A 36 1.82 2.68 -11.22
N PRO A 37 0.78 3.17 -10.52
CA PRO A 37 0.88 4.41 -9.79
C PRO A 37 2.09 4.35 -8.85
N VAL A 38 2.91 5.40 -8.89
CA VAL A 38 4.07 5.52 -8.00
C VAL A 38 3.52 5.75 -6.59
N LEU A 39 3.72 4.78 -5.71
CA LEU A 39 3.34 4.88 -4.31
C LEU A 39 4.28 5.86 -3.59
N TRP A 40 3.73 6.63 -2.66
CA TRP A 40 4.52 7.40 -1.72
C TRP A 40 5.36 6.43 -0.87
N ASN A 41 6.69 6.61 -0.85
CA ASN A 41 7.61 5.69 -0.22
C ASN A 41 8.07 6.22 1.16
N PRO A 42 7.63 5.61 2.28
CA PRO A 42 7.98 6.10 3.61
C PRO A 42 9.49 6.15 3.89
N CYS A 43 10.30 5.30 3.24
CA CYS A 43 11.75 5.30 3.45
C CYS A 43 12.46 6.54 2.88
N THR A 44 11.88 7.18 1.86
CA THR A 44 12.50 8.36 1.21
C THR A 44 11.77 9.65 1.50
N GLU A 45 10.51 9.55 1.90
CA GLU A 45 9.62 10.71 2.04
C GLU A 45 9.47 11.17 3.50
N ILE A 46 9.79 10.31 4.49
CA ILE A 46 9.84 10.73 5.90
C ILE A 46 11.26 11.20 6.21
N PRO A 47 11.46 12.48 6.59
CA PRO A 47 12.79 12.98 6.92
C PRO A 47 13.27 12.43 8.27
N ASP A 48 14.58 12.22 8.41
CA ASP A 48 15.24 11.77 9.64
C ASP A 48 14.87 12.61 10.87
N ALA A 49 14.65 13.91 10.70
CA ALA A 49 14.22 14.81 11.77
C ALA A 49 12.83 14.43 12.32
N ALA A 50 11.90 14.00 11.46
CA ALA A 50 10.58 13.55 11.87
C ALA A 50 10.66 12.17 12.56
N LEU A 51 11.51 11.27 12.06
CA LEU A 51 11.79 9.97 12.69
C LEU A 51 12.39 10.14 14.09
N THR A 52 13.40 11.00 14.22
CA THR A 52 14.02 11.32 15.51
C THR A 52 13.01 11.94 16.48
N ALA A 53 12.17 12.87 16.00
CA ALA A 53 11.09 13.45 16.81
C ALA A 53 10.01 12.44 17.20
N ALA A 54 9.80 11.39 16.37
CA ALA A 54 8.92 10.27 16.66
C ALA A 54 9.53 9.24 17.62
N GLY A 55 10.79 9.43 18.04
CA GLY A 55 11.49 8.60 19.03
C GLY A 55 12.13 7.33 18.47
N VAL A 56 12.23 7.19 17.14
CA VAL A 56 12.89 6.07 16.46
C VAL A 56 14.23 6.49 15.87
N ASP A 57 15.12 5.54 15.63
CA ASP A 57 16.45 5.78 15.07
C ASP A 57 16.43 5.62 13.53
N PRO A 58 16.67 6.68 12.74
CA PRO A 58 16.77 6.59 11.28
C PRO A 58 17.81 5.56 10.79
N ALA A 59 18.88 5.32 11.55
CA ALA A 59 19.93 4.37 11.18
C ALA A 59 19.48 2.90 11.23
N THR A 60 18.28 2.64 11.78
CA THR A 60 17.69 1.30 11.89
C THR A 60 16.66 0.99 10.80
N GLU A 61 16.67 1.77 9.71
CA GLU A 61 15.77 1.61 8.57
C GLU A 61 15.75 0.16 8.04
N GLU A 62 14.54 -0.39 7.90
CA GLU A 62 14.29 -1.66 7.25
C GLU A 62 13.21 -1.51 6.17
N LYS A 63 13.53 -1.92 4.94
CA LYS A 63 12.60 -1.86 3.80
C LYS A 63 11.81 -3.16 3.68
N GLY A 64 10.51 -3.06 3.46
CA GLY A 64 9.67 -4.25 3.33
C GLY A 64 9.37 -4.92 4.68
N VAL A 65 9.09 -6.22 4.65
CA VAL A 65 8.91 -7.05 5.85
C VAL A 65 10.15 -7.92 5.99
N ALA A 66 10.95 -7.73 7.04
CA ALA A 66 12.22 -8.41 7.23
C ALA A 66 13.16 -8.26 6.02
N GLY A 67 13.20 -7.06 5.42
CA GLY A 67 13.99 -6.78 4.22
C GLY A 67 13.33 -7.21 2.89
N VAL A 68 12.13 -7.82 2.92
CA VAL A 68 11.48 -8.36 1.72
C VAL A 68 10.36 -7.43 1.22
N PRO A 69 10.45 -6.89 -0.01
CA PRO A 69 9.39 -6.08 -0.60
C PRO A 69 8.08 -6.86 -0.74
N GLN A 70 6.95 -6.18 -0.49
CA GLN A 70 5.63 -6.79 -0.57
C GLN A 70 4.87 -6.26 -1.80
N PRO A 71 4.29 -7.12 -2.64
CA PRO A 71 3.58 -6.67 -3.84
C PRO A 71 2.45 -5.68 -3.52
N GLY A 72 2.51 -4.49 -4.11
CA GLY A 72 1.50 -3.44 -3.92
C GLY A 72 1.65 -2.62 -2.64
N TRP A 73 2.81 -2.70 -1.99
CA TRP A 73 3.13 -1.95 -0.78
C TRP A 73 4.50 -1.30 -0.86
N GLU A 74 4.59 -0.09 -0.34
CA GLU A 74 5.85 0.49 0.13
C GLU A 74 5.85 0.41 1.66
N ILE A 75 6.92 -0.12 2.25
CA ILE A 75 6.99 -0.40 3.68
C ILE A 75 8.35 0.04 4.19
N CYS A 76 8.35 0.80 5.28
CA CYS A 76 9.57 1.13 6.00
C CYS A 76 9.37 1.00 7.50
N GLY A 77 10.32 0.35 8.15
CA GLY A 77 10.38 0.15 9.59
C GLY A 77 11.59 0.81 10.23
N TRP A 78 11.45 1.22 11.48
CA TRP A 78 12.53 1.75 12.33
C TRP A 78 12.35 1.26 13.76
N MET A 79 13.44 1.27 14.52
CA MET A 79 13.49 0.79 15.90
C MET A 79 13.63 1.96 16.88
N ALA A 80 12.88 1.86 17.96
CA ALA A 80 13.13 2.56 19.22
C ALA A 80 13.60 1.55 20.28
N PRO A 81 14.11 2.01 21.44
CA PRO A 81 14.51 1.10 22.51
C PRO A 81 13.39 0.17 22.99
N LYS A 82 12.12 0.63 22.97
CA LYS A 82 10.96 -0.09 23.54
C LYS A 82 9.98 -0.67 22.51
N TYR A 83 9.99 -0.19 21.27
CA TYR A 83 9.05 -0.60 20.23
C TYR A 83 9.69 -0.53 18.84
N GLY A 84 9.16 -1.30 17.90
CA GLY A 84 9.34 -1.06 16.47
C GLY A 84 8.20 -0.19 15.94
N LEU A 85 8.49 0.61 14.93
CA LEU A 85 7.51 1.44 14.22
C LEU A 85 7.61 1.14 12.74
N THR A 86 6.47 0.89 12.10
CA THR A 86 6.42 0.61 10.66
C THR A 86 5.37 1.47 9.99
N VAL A 87 5.72 2.03 8.82
CA VAL A 87 4.80 2.77 7.95
C VAL A 87 4.61 1.97 6.67
N TYR A 88 3.35 1.72 6.31
CA TYR A 88 2.96 1.02 5.10
C TYR A 88 2.15 1.95 4.21
N THR A 89 2.37 1.89 2.89
CA THR A 89 1.58 2.64 1.91
C THR A 89 1.09 1.69 0.83
N SER A 90 -0.17 1.84 0.41
CA SER A 90 -0.76 1.07 -0.69
C SER A 90 -1.75 1.89 -1.48
N ALA A 91 -1.92 1.57 -2.77
CA ALA A 91 -2.92 2.20 -3.65
C ALA A 91 -4.35 1.69 -3.41
N LYS A 92 -4.56 0.81 -2.42
CA LYS A 92 -5.88 0.32 -2.05
C LYS A 92 -6.70 1.43 -1.43
N SER A 93 -7.97 1.49 -1.77
CA SER A 93 -8.94 2.33 -1.04
C SER A 93 -9.07 1.85 0.42
N LEU A 94 -9.55 2.74 1.30
CA LEU A 94 -9.82 2.38 2.69
C LEU A 94 -10.82 1.21 2.79
N ALA A 95 -11.85 1.18 1.94
CA ALA A 95 -12.83 0.08 1.90
C ALA A 95 -12.19 -1.27 1.53
N GLU A 96 -11.29 -1.30 0.55
CA GLU A 96 -10.55 -2.52 0.19
C GLU A 96 -9.57 -2.96 1.29
N PHE A 97 -8.97 -2.01 2.00
CA PHE A 97 -8.11 -2.29 3.15
C PHE A 97 -8.91 -2.91 4.30
N GLU A 98 -10.10 -2.38 4.59
CA GLU A 98 -11.01 -2.87 5.65
C GLU A 98 -11.59 -4.25 5.33
N ALA A 99 -11.86 -4.52 4.05
CA ALA A 99 -12.36 -5.81 3.60
C ALA A 99 -11.29 -6.93 3.61
N LYS A 100 -10.02 -6.61 3.84
CA LYS A 100 -8.92 -7.59 3.85
C LYS A 100 -9.13 -8.61 4.98
N PRO A 101 -9.21 -9.92 4.68
CA PRO A 101 -9.26 -10.95 5.71
C PRO A 101 -8.06 -10.84 6.66
N GLY A 102 -8.35 -10.90 7.96
CA GLY A 102 -7.36 -10.74 9.01
C GLY A 102 -7.31 -9.33 9.59
N ASN A 103 -7.78 -8.29 8.90
CA ASN A 103 -8.01 -7.00 9.54
C ASN A 103 -9.39 -7.01 10.20
N ALA A 104 -9.49 -6.60 11.47
CA ALA A 104 -10.70 -6.68 12.26
C ALA A 104 -10.81 -5.51 13.25
N ASP A 105 -11.98 -5.40 13.89
CA ASP A 105 -12.25 -4.47 14.99
C ASP A 105 -11.98 -2.99 14.65
N PHE A 106 -12.37 -2.58 13.44
CA PHE A 106 -12.21 -1.20 13.00
C PHE A 106 -13.04 -0.24 13.83
N ALA A 107 -12.40 0.81 14.34
CA ALA A 107 -13.04 1.90 15.08
C ALA A 107 -12.54 3.25 14.59
N ASP A 108 -13.43 4.23 14.55
CA ASP A 108 -13.07 5.61 14.22
C ASP A 108 -12.14 6.18 15.29
N THR A 109 -11.12 6.91 14.84
CA THR A 109 -10.20 7.63 15.72
C THR A 109 -9.72 8.91 15.06
N THR A 110 -9.01 9.73 15.81
CA THR A 110 -8.30 10.89 15.30
C THR A 110 -6.89 10.89 15.87
N VAL A 111 -5.91 10.91 14.98
CA VAL A 111 -4.48 10.87 15.36
C VAL A 111 -3.80 12.09 14.77
N ALA A 112 -3.13 12.88 15.62
CA ALA A 112 -2.50 14.14 15.24
C ALA A 112 -3.43 15.09 14.44
N GLY A 113 -4.73 15.11 14.79
CA GLY A 113 -5.74 15.93 14.12
C GLY A 113 -6.22 15.41 12.76
N ARG A 114 -5.76 14.24 12.31
CA ARG A 114 -6.22 13.58 11.09
C ARG A 114 -7.19 12.43 11.41
N PRO A 115 -8.37 12.37 10.78
CA PRO A 115 -9.27 11.22 10.89
C PRO A 115 -8.56 9.94 10.43
N ALA A 116 -8.79 8.86 11.15
CA ALA A 116 -8.18 7.57 10.88
C ALA A 116 -9.06 6.43 11.38
N ARG A 117 -8.73 5.19 11.00
CA ARG A 117 -9.35 3.99 11.52
C ARG A 117 -8.32 3.20 12.32
N LYS A 118 -8.60 2.96 13.60
CA LYS A 118 -7.84 2.01 14.42
C LYS A 118 -8.35 0.60 14.14
N PHE A 119 -7.48 -0.39 14.06
CA PHE A 119 -7.88 -1.78 13.86
C PHE A 119 -6.96 -2.75 14.59
N ARG A 120 -7.26 -4.05 14.50
CA ARG A 120 -6.41 -5.14 14.95
C ARG A 120 -6.24 -6.18 13.87
N VAL A 121 -5.12 -6.90 13.91
CA VAL A 121 -4.95 -8.11 13.11
C VAL A 121 -5.52 -9.31 13.89
N ALA A 122 -6.45 -10.03 13.29
CA ALA A 122 -7.06 -11.22 13.86
C ALA A 122 -6.00 -12.27 14.20
N GLY A 123 -6.04 -12.78 15.43
CA GLY A 123 -5.04 -13.70 15.96
C GLY A 123 -3.90 -13.04 16.74
N ASP A 124 -3.76 -11.70 16.71
CA ASP A 124 -2.91 -11.00 17.68
C ASP A 124 -3.56 -11.00 19.07
N SER A 125 -3.19 -12.01 19.86
CA SER A 125 -3.69 -12.21 21.22
C SER A 125 -2.85 -11.54 22.30
N ARG A 126 -1.66 -11.05 21.95
CA ARG A 126 -0.69 -10.52 22.94
C ARG A 126 -0.83 -9.02 23.16
N ASN A 127 -1.70 -8.35 22.39
CA ASN A 127 -1.94 -6.90 22.47
C ASN A 127 -0.63 -6.09 22.41
N LEU A 128 0.30 -6.55 21.56
CA LEU A 128 1.61 -5.91 21.39
C LEU A 128 1.62 -4.89 20.26
N ILE A 129 0.58 -4.87 19.43
CA ILE A 129 0.52 -4.07 18.22
C ILE A 129 -0.58 -3.00 18.36
N CYS A 130 -0.27 -1.80 17.89
CA CYS A 130 -1.27 -0.78 17.62
C CYS A 130 -1.20 -0.39 16.15
N ASP A 131 -2.34 -0.54 15.47
CA ASP A 131 -2.49 -0.19 14.07
C ASP A 131 -3.48 0.95 13.88
N VAL A 132 -3.08 1.91 13.06
CA VAL A 132 -3.94 2.99 12.58
C VAL A 132 -3.74 3.17 11.08
N VAL A 133 -4.83 3.21 10.32
CA VAL A 133 -4.82 3.48 8.89
C VAL A 133 -5.49 4.82 8.57
N PHE A 134 -4.86 5.57 7.66
CA PHE A 134 -5.33 6.85 7.15
C PHE A 134 -5.69 6.69 5.68
N GLU A 135 -6.88 7.18 5.31
CA GLU A 135 -7.23 7.37 3.90
C GLU A 135 -6.44 8.54 3.31
N THR A 136 -6.04 8.37 2.06
CA THR A 136 -5.33 9.37 1.24
C THR A 136 -6.02 9.46 -0.13
N ARG A 137 -5.69 10.49 -0.92
CA ARG A 137 -6.20 10.65 -2.29
C ARG A 137 -5.93 9.43 -3.18
N ASP A 138 -4.78 8.80 -3.02
CA ASP A 138 -4.28 7.75 -3.90
C ASP A 138 -4.27 6.35 -3.24
N GLY A 139 -4.90 6.20 -2.07
CA GLY A 139 -4.95 4.92 -1.35
C GLY A 139 -4.90 5.08 0.17
N VAL A 140 -4.07 4.30 0.86
CA VAL A 140 -3.95 4.31 2.32
C VAL A 140 -2.50 4.39 2.81
N VAL A 141 -2.33 4.99 3.99
CA VAL A 141 -1.10 4.90 4.79
C VAL A 141 -1.44 4.28 6.15
N GLN A 142 -0.75 3.22 6.53
CA GLN A 142 -0.86 2.59 7.85
C GLN A 142 0.36 2.96 8.68
N LEU A 143 0.13 3.32 9.95
CA LEU A 143 1.15 3.45 10.98
C LEU A 143 0.93 2.31 11.99
N GLU A 144 1.97 1.50 12.17
CA GLU A 144 2.02 0.41 13.13
C GLU A 144 3.07 0.71 14.19
N VAL A 145 2.75 0.42 15.45
CA VAL A 145 3.75 0.30 16.51
C VAL A 145 3.63 -1.08 17.14
N MET A 146 4.76 -1.78 17.25
CA MET A 146 4.85 -3.08 17.92
C MET A 146 5.79 -2.97 19.12
N ASN A 147 5.28 -3.24 20.32
CA ASN A 147 6.10 -3.34 21.53
C ASN A 147 7.15 -4.45 21.41
N ARG A 148 8.35 -4.22 21.95
CA ARG A 148 9.39 -5.25 21.98
C ARG A 148 8.99 -6.33 22.97
N ALA A 149 8.62 -7.49 22.44
CA ALA A 149 8.09 -8.62 23.18
C ALA A 149 9.03 -9.20 24.25
N SER A 150 10.32 -8.85 24.24
CA SER A 150 11.33 -9.27 25.21
C SER A 150 11.46 -8.34 26.42
N LEU A 151 10.64 -7.27 26.49
CA LEU A 151 10.65 -6.30 27.59
C LEU A 151 9.33 -6.35 28.35
N ASP A 152 9.41 -6.25 29.68
CA ASP A 152 8.27 -6.16 30.57
C ASP A 152 7.98 -4.71 30.99
N GLY A 153 6.77 -4.46 31.52
CA GLY A 153 6.39 -3.16 32.07
C GLY A 153 6.33 -2.03 31.03
N LEU A 154 6.10 -2.37 29.77
CA LEU A 154 5.89 -1.39 28.70
C LEU A 154 4.49 -0.78 28.78
N GLU A 155 4.39 0.49 28.39
CA GLU A 155 3.10 1.10 28.06
C GLU A 155 2.37 0.33 26.94
N GLU A 156 1.06 0.49 26.87
CA GLU A 156 0.24 0.00 25.78
C GLU A 156 0.76 0.55 24.42
N PRO A 157 0.80 -0.26 23.35
CA PRO A 157 1.44 0.13 22.08
C PRO A 157 0.84 1.40 21.46
N CYS A 158 -0.46 1.66 21.67
CA CYS A 158 -1.10 2.87 21.17
C CYS A 158 -0.66 4.16 21.87
N VAL A 159 -0.09 4.07 23.08
CA VAL A 159 0.51 5.25 23.74
C VAL A 159 1.74 5.71 22.96
N TYR A 160 2.61 4.76 22.58
CA TYR A 160 3.76 5.04 21.73
C TYR A 160 3.35 5.50 20.33
N LEU A 161 2.35 4.85 19.71
CA LEU A 161 1.85 5.27 18.38
C LEU A 161 1.38 6.72 18.39
N ASN A 162 0.54 7.10 19.37
CA ASN A 162 0.02 8.46 19.43
C ASN A 162 1.13 9.50 19.67
N SER A 163 2.16 9.15 20.46
CA SER A 163 3.32 10.02 20.66
C SER A 163 4.15 10.18 19.39
N ALA A 164 4.41 9.08 18.66
CA ALA A 164 5.18 9.13 17.41
C ALA A 164 4.41 9.87 16.31
N ALA A 165 3.09 9.68 16.26
CA ALA A 165 2.25 10.19 15.19
C ALA A 165 2.22 11.73 15.09
N SER A 166 2.45 12.47 16.18
CA SER A 166 2.51 13.93 16.11
C SER A 166 3.62 14.45 15.21
N ALA A 167 4.72 13.69 15.07
CA ALA A 167 5.83 14.02 14.18
C ALA A 167 5.65 13.45 12.77
N LEU A 168 5.04 12.26 12.63
CA LEU A 168 4.96 11.54 11.35
C LEU A 168 3.73 11.89 10.51
N VAL A 169 2.54 12.02 11.12
CA VAL A 169 1.30 12.25 10.37
C VAL A 169 1.35 13.51 9.49
N PRO A 170 2.02 14.61 9.87
CA PRO A 170 2.20 15.78 8.99
C PRO A 170 2.96 15.48 7.69
N THR A 171 3.78 14.43 7.64
CA THR A 171 4.55 14.04 6.44
C THR A 171 3.76 13.11 5.51
N PHE A 172 2.64 12.55 5.98
CA PHE A 172 1.86 11.61 5.19
C PHE A 172 1.10 12.31 4.06
N PRO A 173 0.96 11.68 2.88
CA PRO A 173 0.14 12.19 1.79
C PRO A 173 -1.31 12.38 2.25
N ARG A 174 -1.97 13.39 1.68
CA ARG A 174 -3.34 13.77 2.01
C ARG A 174 -4.36 12.89 1.32
#